data_AF-A0A1A7P893-F1
#
_entry.id   AF-A0A1A7P893-F1
#
_cell.length_a   1.000
_cell.length_b   1.000
_cell.length_c   1.000
_cell.angle_alpha   90.00
_cell.angle_beta   90.00
_cell.angle_gamma   90.00
#
_symmetry.space_group_name_H-M   'P 1'
#
loop_
_entity.id
_entity.type
_entity.pdbx_description
1 polymer ?
#
loop_
_entity_poly.entity_id
_entity_poly.type
_entity_poly.pdbx_seq_one_letter_code
_entity_poly.pdbx_strand_id
1 'polypeptide(L)'
;MSFFDIYRNCSPKCEEWEDILIQYKDSVEDDEIWEIARESKELPILGNIYQSLVLDRIISHFCDETDVEGDDLDIFLFINSIDTHLVINGWDICTVADYWGCIDKFKKKIEEDN
;
A
#
# COMPACT_ATOMS: atom_id res chain seq x y z
N MET A 1 -2.54 -22.76 -2.43
CA MET A 1 -1.08 -22.99 -2.46
C MET A 1 -0.53 -21.96 -3.44
N SER A 2 0.18 -20.94 -2.95
CA SER A 2 0.82 -19.97 -3.85
C SER A 2 1.99 -20.65 -4.56
N PHE A 3 2.01 -20.59 -5.89
CA PHE A 3 2.95 -21.32 -6.75
C PHE A 3 4.34 -20.64 -6.81
N PHE A 4 4.47 -19.42 -6.29
CA PHE A 4 5.71 -18.69 -6.15
C PHE A 4 5.81 -18.12 -4.74
N ASP A 5 7.00 -18.18 -4.12
CA ASP A 5 7.25 -17.61 -2.80
C ASP A 5 7.38 -16.07 -2.92
N ILE A 6 6.31 -15.41 -3.42
CA ILE A 6 6.26 -13.96 -3.71
C ILE A 6 6.69 -13.18 -2.47
N TYR A 7 6.19 -13.60 -1.31
CA TYR A 7 6.47 -13.06 0.01
C TYR A 7 7.96 -13.00 0.37
N ARG A 8 8.82 -13.87 -0.18
CA ARG A 8 10.28 -13.83 0.09
C ARG A 8 10.98 -12.65 -0.57
N ASN A 9 10.36 -12.03 -1.57
CA ASN A 9 10.90 -10.86 -2.27
C ASN A 9 10.11 -9.59 -1.91
N CYS A 10 9.36 -9.60 -0.82
CA CYS A 10 8.65 -8.44 -0.31
C CYS A 10 9.37 -7.80 0.87
N SER A 11 9.05 -6.54 1.13
CA SER A 11 9.45 -5.84 2.33
C SER A 11 8.93 -6.57 3.58
N PRO A 12 9.68 -6.58 4.69
CA PRO A 12 9.15 -7.10 5.96
C PRO A 12 7.93 -6.31 6.47
N LYS A 13 7.69 -5.08 5.95
CA LYS A 13 6.49 -4.29 6.24
C LYS A 13 5.23 -4.82 5.53
N CYS A 14 5.38 -5.73 4.57
CA CYS A 14 4.26 -6.22 3.76
C CYS A 14 3.19 -6.91 4.59
N GLU A 15 3.57 -7.63 5.65
CA GLU A 15 2.63 -8.27 6.57
C GLU A 15 1.73 -7.24 7.27
N GLU A 16 2.31 -6.14 7.75
CA GLU A 16 1.55 -5.04 8.36
C GLU A 16 0.62 -4.35 7.35
N TRP A 17 1.04 -4.23 6.10
CA TRP A 17 0.21 -3.68 5.03
C TRP A 17 -0.95 -4.60 4.65
N GLU A 18 -0.72 -5.91 4.61
CA GLU A 18 -1.79 -6.91 4.46
C GLU A 18 -2.78 -6.83 5.63
N ASP A 19 -2.31 -6.67 6.86
CA ASP A 19 -3.16 -6.50 8.04
C ASP A 19 -4.03 -5.23 8.01
N ILE A 20 -3.57 -4.16 7.34
CA ILE A 20 -4.42 -3.00 7.03
C ILE A 20 -5.54 -3.41 6.08
N LEU A 21 -5.23 -4.06 4.96
CA LEU A 21 -6.22 -4.47 3.96
C LEU A 21 -7.25 -5.47 4.50
N ILE A 22 -6.83 -6.39 5.38
CA ILE A 22 -7.72 -7.35 6.05
C ILE A 22 -8.85 -6.64 6.81
N GLN A 23 -8.58 -5.48 7.41
CA GLN A 23 -9.60 -4.71 8.14
C GLN A 23 -10.70 -4.16 7.20
N TYR A 24 -10.35 -3.90 5.94
CA TYR A 24 -11.27 -3.54 4.88
C TYR A 24 -11.91 -4.74 4.16
N LYS A 25 -11.55 -5.97 4.57
CA LYS A 25 -11.89 -7.22 3.86
C LYS A 25 -11.40 -7.21 2.41
N ASP A 26 -10.22 -6.64 2.22
CA ASP A 26 -9.58 -6.48 0.93
C ASP A 26 -8.28 -7.30 0.86
N SER A 27 -7.93 -7.80 -0.33
CA SER A 27 -6.75 -8.64 -0.56
C SER A 27 -6.34 -8.67 -2.02
N VAL A 28 -5.04 -8.54 -2.31
CA VAL A 28 -4.51 -8.67 -3.67
C VAL A 28 -4.50 -10.14 -4.08
N GLU A 29 -5.15 -10.46 -5.19
CA GLU A 29 -5.25 -11.82 -5.70
C GLU A 29 -4.11 -12.14 -6.68
N ASP A 30 -3.69 -13.41 -6.71
CA ASP A 30 -2.62 -13.88 -7.60
C ASP A 30 -2.87 -13.54 -9.08
N ASP A 31 -4.13 -13.60 -9.53
CA ASP A 31 -4.51 -13.33 -10.92
C ASP A 31 -4.20 -11.89 -11.34
N GLU A 32 -4.36 -10.91 -10.45
CA GLU A 32 -4.06 -9.50 -10.71
C GLU A 32 -2.56 -9.28 -10.90
N ILE A 33 -1.75 -9.95 -10.07
CA ILE A 33 -0.29 -9.93 -10.19
C ILE A 33 0.12 -10.50 -11.55
N TRP A 34 -0.51 -11.61 -11.96
CA TRP A 34 -0.23 -12.26 -13.24
C TRP A 34 -0.67 -11.45 -14.44
N GLU A 35 -1.77 -10.72 -14.36
CA GLU A 35 -2.23 -9.84 -15.42
C GLU A 35 -1.18 -8.76 -15.72
N ILE A 36 -0.67 -8.08 -14.69
CA ILE A 36 0.40 -7.09 -14.85
C ILE A 36 1.70 -7.73 -15.34
N ALA A 37 2.09 -8.88 -14.74
CA ALA A 37 3.32 -9.56 -15.10
C ALA A 37 3.34 -10.00 -16.58
N ARG A 38 2.19 -10.40 -17.13
CA ARG A 38 2.06 -10.84 -18.54
C ARG A 38 2.28 -9.71 -19.56
N GLU A 39 2.06 -8.47 -19.16
CA GLU A 39 2.26 -7.30 -20.03
C GLU A 39 3.72 -6.81 -20.03
N SER A 40 4.55 -7.31 -19.11
CA SER A 40 5.93 -6.87 -18.96
C SER A 40 6.81 -7.29 -20.14
N LYS A 41 7.59 -6.34 -20.65
CA LYS A 41 8.60 -6.57 -21.70
C LYS A 41 9.91 -7.14 -21.15
N GLU A 42 10.10 -7.07 -19.84
CA GLU A 42 11.26 -7.57 -19.11
C GLU A 42 10.80 -8.61 -18.08
N LEU A 43 11.74 -9.37 -17.50
CA LEU A 43 11.41 -10.35 -16.46
C LEU A 43 10.81 -9.62 -15.23
N PRO A 44 9.52 -9.79 -14.90
CA PRO A 44 8.90 -9.04 -13.84
C PRO A 44 9.34 -9.55 -12.46
N ILE A 45 9.52 -8.63 -11.52
CA ILE A 45 9.71 -8.95 -10.10
C ILE A 45 8.32 -9.01 -9.46
N LEU A 46 7.75 -10.22 -9.33
CA LEU A 46 6.38 -10.41 -8.83
C LEU A 46 6.15 -9.78 -7.45
N GLY A 47 7.15 -9.80 -6.56
CA GLY A 47 7.07 -9.15 -5.25
C GLY A 47 6.94 -7.63 -5.33
N ASN A 48 7.51 -6.98 -6.36
CA ASN A 48 7.32 -5.54 -6.55
C ASN A 48 5.92 -5.23 -7.07
N ILE A 49 5.40 -6.07 -7.98
CA ILE A 49 4.02 -5.93 -8.50
C ILE A 49 3.02 -6.10 -7.35
N TYR A 50 3.18 -7.15 -6.55
CA TYR A 50 2.33 -7.40 -5.39
C TYR A 50 2.34 -6.23 -4.41
N GLN A 51 3.53 -5.75 -4.01
CA GLN A 51 3.65 -4.61 -3.11
C GLN A 51 3.03 -3.34 -3.72
N SER A 52 3.16 -3.10 -5.02
CA SER A 52 2.50 -1.96 -5.67
C SER A 52 0.99 -2.04 -5.50
N LEU A 53 0.38 -3.17 -5.81
CA LEU A 53 -1.06 -3.38 -5.68
C LEU A 53 -1.54 -3.22 -4.23
N VAL A 54 -0.78 -3.75 -3.26
CA VAL A 54 -1.09 -3.59 -1.84
C VAL A 54 -1.06 -2.12 -1.43
N LEU A 55 -0.01 -1.39 -1.79
CA LEU A 55 0.14 0.02 -1.44
C LEU A 55 -0.90 0.90 -2.13
N ASP A 56 -1.23 0.63 -3.40
CA ASP A 56 -2.26 1.35 -4.14
C ASP A 56 -3.63 1.23 -3.45
N ARG A 57 -3.97 0.03 -2.94
CA ARG A 57 -5.21 -0.18 -2.18
C ARG A 57 -5.19 0.52 -0.83
N ILE A 58 -4.07 0.49 -0.10
CA ILE A 58 -3.92 1.24 1.15
C ILE A 58 -4.16 2.73 0.92
N ILE A 59 -3.61 3.29 -0.16
CA ILE A 59 -3.83 4.69 -0.53
C ILE A 59 -5.31 4.93 -0.86
N SER A 60 -5.94 4.05 -1.63
CA SER A 60 -7.38 4.15 -1.94
C SER A 60 -8.25 4.18 -0.68
N HIS A 61 -8.01 3.24 0.25
CA HIS A 61 -8.74 3.21 1.52
C HIS A 61 -8.44 4.44 2.39
N PHE A 62 -7.22 4.97 2.34
CA PHE A 62 -6.87 6.21 3.03
C PHE A 62 -7.71 7.38 2.50
N CYS A 63 -7.80 7.51 1.18
CA CYS A 63 -8.63 8.53 0.52
C CYS A 63 -10.11 8.38 0.93
N ASP A 64 -10.66 7.16 0.88
CA ASP A 64 -12.05 6.88 1.27
C ASP A 64 -12.31 7.24 2.74
N GLU A 65 -11.37 6.93 3.64
CA GLU A 65 -11.49 7.26 5.06
C GLU A 65 -11.44 8.77 5.32
N THR A 66 -10.68 9.51 4.51
CA THR A 66 -10.41 10.93 4.75
C THR A 66 -11.22 11.88 3.87
N ASP A 67 -12.01 11.34 2.94
CA ASP A 67 -12.84 12.09 1.96
C ASP A 67 -12.02 13.08 1.14
N VAL A 68 -10.80 12.68 0.75
CA VAL A 68 -9.90 13.47 -0.12
C VAL A 68 -9.50 12.69 -1.35
N GLU A 69 -9.22 13.41 -2.43
CA GLU A 69 -8.67 12.79 -3.63
C GLU A 69 -7.17 12.53 -3.46
N GLY A 70 -6.66 11.50 -4.15
CA GLY A 70 -5.24 11.14 -4.07
C GLY A 70 -4.29 12.27 -4.52
N ASP A 71 -4.76 13.16 -5.39
CA ASP A 71 -4.00 14.32 -5.88
C ASP A 71 -3.79 15.40 -4.80
N ASP A 72 -4.60 15.39 -3.73
CA ASP A 72 -4.47 16.30 -2.59
C ASP A 72 -3.53 15.76 -1.49
N LEU A 73 -3.03 14.53 -1.65
CA LEU A 73 -2.11 13.88 -0.72
C LEU A 73 -0.65 14.03 -1.16
N ASP A 74 0.22 14.41 -0.23
CA ASP A 74 1.67 14.31 -0.44
C ASP A 74 2.12 12.84 -0.24
N ILE A 75 2.11 12.07 -1.32
CA ILE A 75 2.46 10.65 -1.31
C ILE A 75 3.88 10.45 -1.84
N PHE A 76 4.72 9.81 -1.03
CA PHE A 76 5.99 9.26 -1.47
C PHE A 76 5.95 7.73 -1.41
N LEU A 77 6.23 7.12 -2.57
CA LEU A 77 6.22 5.67 -2.76
C LEU A 77 7.57 5.23 -3.33
N PHE A 78 8.17 4.21 -2.71
CA PHE A 78 9.38 3.56 -3.21
C PHE A 78 9.23 2.06 -3.07
N ILE A 79 9.36 1.30 -4.16
CA ILE A 79 9.23 -0.16 -4.17
C ILE A 79 10.52 -0.77 -4.71
N ASN A 80 11.19 -1.57 -3.89
CA ASN A 80 12.38 -2.30 -4.29
C ASN A 80 12.54 -3.61 -3.51
N SER A 81 11.67 -4.57 -3.82
CA SER A 81 11.66 -5.90 -3.22
C SER A 81 11.63 -5.83 -1.69
N ILE A 82 12.74 -6.12 -1.02
CA ILE A 82 12.86 -6.12 0.44
C ILE A 82 12.85 -4.71 1.06
N ASP A 83 13.04 -3.66 0.27
CA ASP A 83 13.12 -2.28 0.71
C ASP A 83 12.01 -1.46 0.03
N THR A 84 10.89 -1.31 0.74
CA THR A 84 9.69 -0.63 0.24
C THR A 84 9.19 0.36 1.29
N HIS A 85 8.77 1.54 0.84
CA HIS A 85 8.28 2.64 1.65
C HIS A 85 6.98 3.20 1.09
N LEU A 86 6.08 3.53 2.01
CA LEU A 86 4.89 4.34 1.79
C LEU A 86 4.90 5.47 2.81
N VAL A 87 4.93 6.71 2.34
CA VAL A 87 4.85 7.90 3.17
C VAL A 87 3.66 8.72 2.70
N ILE A 88 2.73 9.03 3.60
CA ILE A 88 1.54 9.84 3.32
C ILE A 88 1.61 11.11 4.18
N ASN A 89 1.62 12.28 3.55
CA ASN A 89 1.73 13.59 4.21
C ASN A 89 2.91 13.68 5.20
N GLY A 90 4.07 13.15 4.76
CA GLY A 90 5.29 13.09 5.57
C GLY A 90 5.28 12.04 6.69
N TRP A 91 4.28 11.15 6.75
CA TRP A 91 4.17 10.08 7.73
C TRP A 91 4.52 8.72 7.12
N ASP A 92 5.60 8.08 7.59
CA ASP A 92 6.00 6.73 7.15
C ASP A 92 5.04 5.67 7.70
N ILE A 93 4.38 4.93 6.81
CA ILE A 93 3.38 3.93 7.13
C ILE A 93 4.08 2.57 7.20
N CYS A 94 4.56 2.21 8.40
CA CYS A 94 5.27 0.95 8.63
C CYS A 94 4.38 -0.12 9.27
N THR A 95 3.36 0.29 10.01
CA THR A 95 2.48 -0.58 10.80
C THR A 95 1.01 -0.21 10.63
N VAL A 96 0.11 -1.11 11.03
CA VAL A 96 -1.32 -0.81 11.16
C VAL A 96 -1.57 0.42 12.05
N ALA A 97 -0.81 0.56 13.14
CA ALA A 97 -0.94 1.69 14.06
C ALA A 97 -0.50 3.02 13.42
N ASP A 98 0.54 2.99 12.59
CA ASP A 98 0.98 4.18 11.84
C ASP A 98 -0.10 4.64 10.88
N TYR A 99 -0.75 3.70 10.18
CA TYR A 99 -1.83 4.00 9.23
C TYR A 99 -3.02 4.70 9.89
N TRP A 100 -3.60 4.11 10.94
CA TRP A 100 -4.71 4.73 11.67
C TRP A 100 -4.31 6.03 12.36
N GLY A 101 -3.10 6.08 12.90
CA GLY A 101 -2.55 7.30 13.48
C GLY A 101 -2.38 8.43 12.44
N CYS A 102 -2.06 8.09 11.20
CA CYS A 102 -1.99 9.03 10.08
C CYS A 102 -3.40 9.57 9.72
N ILE A 103 -4.39 8.68 9.56
CA ILE A 103 -5.79 9.06 9.30
C ILE A 103 -6.32 10.02 10.37
N ASP A 104 -6.16 9.67 11.65
CA ASP A 104 -6.65 10.49 12.76
C ASP A 104 -6.01 11.89 12.77
N LYS A 105 -4.72 11.98 12.46
CA LYS A 105 -4.01 13.25 12.39
C LYS A 105 -4.44 14.08 11.19
N PHE A 106 -4.68 13.43 10.06
CA PHE A 106 -5.11 14.10 8.85
C PHE A 106 -6.52 14.69 9.01
N LYS A 107 -7.47 13.90 9.54
CA LYS A 107 -8.83 14.37 9.86
C LYS A 107 -8.83 15.58 10.80
N LYS A 108 -8.01 15.55 11.86
CA LYS A 108 -7.86 16.68 12.79
C LYS A 108 -7.33 17.95 12.12
N LYS A 109 -6.36 17.82 11.21
CA LYS A 109 -5.85 18.98 10.46
C LYS A 109 -6.94 19.60 9.58
N ILE A 110 -7.71 18.78 8.87
CA ILE A 110 -8.84 19.26 8.07
C ILE A 110 -9.88 19.99 8.94
N GLU A 111 -10.18 19.48 10.14
CA GLU A 111 -11.09 20.16 11.08
C GLU A 111 -10.54 21.50 11.60
N GLU A 112 -9.22 21.62 11.81
CA GLU A 112 -8.57 22.86 12.27
C GLU A 112 -8.48 23.94 11.18
N ASP A 113 -8.43 23.53 9.91
CA ASP A 113 -8.32 24.44 8.75
C ASP A 113 -9.70 24.93 8.22
N ASN A 114 -10.82 24.36 8.71
CA ASN A 114 -12.20 24.73 8.36
C ASN A 114 -12.86 25.67 9.38
#